data_AF-A0A177G9Z7-F1
#
_entry.id   AF-A0A177G9Z7-F1
#
_cell.length_a   1.000
_cell.length_b   1.000
_cell.length_c   1.000
_cell.angle_alpha   90.00
_cell.angle_beta   90.00
_cell.angle_gamma   90.00
#
_symmetry.space_group_name_H-M   'P 1'
#
loop_
_entity.id
_entity.type
_entity.pdbx_description
1 polymer ?
#
loop_
_entity_poly.entity_id
_entity_poly.type
_entity_poly.pdbx_seq_one_letter_code
_entity_poly.pdbx_strand_id
1 'polypeptide(L)'
;MLKAPVLARTSLRATRQVPIPFTLKFNRALLKAGHSYALDATIFVEGRPWFVTTTQTPVPKGNTSDIMLVLSRASASTTASPTGTWKAERLGDAPVTENGKPPMVSIAGRRHGIRL
;
A
#
# COMPACT_ATOMS: atom_id res chain seq x y z
N MET A 1 2.35 -15.57 -9.78
CA MET A 1 2.38 -14.16 -10.25
C MET A 1 3.65 -13.96 -11.05
N LEU A 2 3.56 -13.60 -12.33
CA LEU A 2 4.73 -13.20 -13.10
C LEU A 2 5.19 -11.82 -12.61
N LYS A 3 6.44 -11.70 -12.19
CA LYS A 3 7.04 -10.44 -11.77
C LYS A 3 7.54 -9.71 -13.02
N ALA A 4 7.10 -8.47 -13.23
CA ALA A 4 7.59 -7.67 -14.35
C ALA A 4 9.10 -7.39 -14.18
N PRO A 5 9.90 -7.43 -15.26
CA PRO A 5 11.31 -7.09 -15.20
C PRO A 5 11.49 -5.61 -14.81
N VAL A 6 12.40 -5.35 -13.88
CA VAL A 6 12.74 -4.00 -13.44
C VAL A 6 13.80 -3.42 -14.38
N LEU A 7 13.48 -2.32 -15.07
CA LEU A 7 14.42 -1.66 -15.98
C LEU A 7 15.41 -0.72 -15.28
N ALA A 8 15.00 -0.14 -14.15
CA ALA A 8 15.83 0.74 -13.35
C ALA A 8 15.29 0.84 -11.91
N ARG A 9 16.17 1.19 -10.98
CA ARG A 9 15.84 1.48 -9.59
C ARG A 9 16.70 2.64 -9.09
N THR A 10 16.11 3.50 -8.27
CA THR A 10 16.83 4.50 -7.49
C THR A 10 16.42 4.40 -6.02
N SER A 11 17.26 4.88 -5.12
CA SER A 11 16.96 4.97 -3.69
C SER A 11 17.54 6.28 -3.17
N LEU A 12 16.77 6.95 -2.32
CA LEU A 12 17.13 8.25 -1.78
C LEU A 12 16.72 8.30 -0.30
N ARG A 13 17.40 9.14 0.47
CA ARG A 13 16.93 9.52 1.80
C ARG A 13 16.10 10.78 1.67
N ALA A 14 14.89 10.75 2.20
CA ALA A 14 14.03 11.93 2.24
C ALA A 14 14.65 12.96 3.20
N THR A 15 14.96 14.15 2.70
CA THR A 15 15.47 15.28 3.49
C THR A 15 14.36 16.28 3.83
N ARG A 16 13.15 16.06 3.33
CA ARG A 16 11.98 16.91 3.55
C ARG A 16 10.69 16.08 3.57
N GLN A 17 9.64 16.66 4.14
CA GLN A 17 8.30 16.14 4.04
C GLN A 17 7.83 16.17 2.58
N VAL A 18 6.90 15.27 2.23
CA VAL A 18 6.30 15.19 0.89
C VAL A 18 5.81 16.55 0.36
N PRO A 19 5.88 16.79 -0.97
CA PRO A 19 6.35 15.87 -2.01
C PRO A 19 7.88 15.68 -2.03
N ILE A 20 8.30 14.41 -2.10
CA ILE A 20 9.70 14.01 -2.13
C ILE A 20 10.14 13.95 -3.61
N PRO A 21 11.09 14.79 -4.04
CA PRO A 21 11.55 14.80 -5.42
C PRO A 21 12.42 13.55 -5.67
N PHE A 22 12.33 12.99 -6.86
CA PHE A 22 13.12 11.84 -7.26
C PHE A 22 13.67 12.01 -8.68
N THR A 23 14.72 11.26 -8.99
CA THR A 23 15.24 11.14 -10.35
C THR A 23 15.58 9.68 -10.61
N LEU A 24 15.02 9.12 -11.67
CA LEU A 24 15.27 7.76 -12.11
C LEU A 24 16.01 7.80 -13.44
N LYS A 25 17.28 7.40 -13.44
CA LYS A 25 18.05 7.21 -14.66
C LYS A 25 17.84 5.79 -15.18
N PHE A 26 17.59 5.64 -16.48
CA PHE A 26 17.43 4.34 -17.12
C PHE A 26 17.94 4.38 -18.56
N ASN A 27 18.31 3.22 -19.12
CA ASN A 27 18.72 3.11 -20.51
C ASN A 27 17.49 3.06 -21.42
N ARG A 28 17.31 4.08 -22.26
CA ARG A 28 16.17 4.18 -23.19
C ARG A 28 16.15 3.08 -24.25
N ALA A 29 17.30 2.48 -24.58
CA ALA A 29 17.37 1.36 -25.53
C ALA A 29 16.66 0.09 -25.02
N LEU A 30 16.33 0.03 -23.72
CA LEU A 30 15.54 -1.06 -23.13
C LEU A 30 14.04 -0.90 -23.35
N LEU A 31 13.58 0.29 -23.79
CA LEU A 31 12.19 0.51 -24.12
C LEU A 31 11.87 -0.09 -25.49
N LYS A 32 10.86 -0.94 -25.54
CA LYS A 32 10.39 -1.64 -26.72
C LYS A 32 9.08 -1.02 -27.21
N ALA A 33 8.96 -0.85 -28.52
CA ALA A 33 7.71 -0.39 -29.13
C ALA A 33 6.57 -1.36 -28.81
N GLY A 34 5.37 -0.81 -28.54
CA GLY A 34 4.18 -1.61 -28.19
C GLY A 34 4.10 -2.07 -26.73
N HIS A 35 5.10 -1.80 -25.89
CA HIS A 35 5.07 -2.13 -24.46
C HIS A 35 4.61 -0.96 -23.59
N SER A 36 4.03 -1.30 -22.45
CA SER A 36 3.65 -0.37 -21.38
C SER A 36 4.64 -0.46 -20.23
N TYR A 37 4.92 0.69 -19.62
CA TYR A 37 5.84 0.81 -18.50
C TYR A 37 5.13 1.55 -17.36
N ALA A 38 5.48 1.18 -16.14
CA ALA A 38 4.94 1.80 -14.94
C ALA A 38 6.05 2.03 -13.92
N LEU A 39 5.82 3.01 -13.04
CA LEU A 39 6.62 3.25 -11.86
C LEU A 39 5.93 2.67 -10.64
N ASP A 40 6.75 2.14 -9.74
CA ASP A 40 6.39 1.79 -8.38
C ASP A 40 7.36 2.45 -7.40
N ALA A 41 6.90 2.62 -6.16
CA ALA A 41 7.71 3.14 -5.09
C ALA A 41 7.32 2.52 -3.74
N THR A 42 8.28 2.52 -2.82
CA THR A 42 8.08 2.15 -1.43
C THR A 42 8.86 3.11 -0.55
N ILE A 43 8.21 3.67 0.47
CA ILE A 43 8.86 4.49 1.49
C ILE A 43 9.11 3.60 2.70
N PHE A 44 10.35 3.60 3.17
CA PHE A 44 10.77 2.87 4.35
C PHE A 44 11.04 3.83 5.51
N VAL A 45 10.58 3.47 6.70
CA VAL A 45 10.93 4.11 7.97
C VAL A 45 11.52 3.04 8.86
N GLU A 46 12.75 3.26 9.34
CA GLU A 46 13.50 2.27 10.14
C GLU A 46 13.58 0.88 9.48
N GLY A 47 13.74 0.86 8.15
CA GLY A 47 13.82 -0.37 7.36
C GLY A 47 12.47 -1.07 7.12
N ARG A 48 11.36 -0.53 7.63
CA ARG A 48 10.02 -1.10 7.46
C ARG A 48 9.23 -0.34 6.39
N PRO A 49 8.53 -1.03 5.47
CA PRO A 49 7.70 -0.36 4.47
C PRO A 49 6.52 0.32 5.18
N TRP A 50 6.40 1.63 5.00
CA TRP A 50 5.33 2.44 5.57
C TRP A 50 4.33 2.88 4.52
N PHE A 51 4.79 3.13 3.30
CA PHE A 51 3.95 3.49 2.16
C PHE A 51 4.38 2.73 0.92
N VAL A 52 3.41 2.28 0.13
CA VAL A 52 3.63 1.53 -1.12
C VAL A 52 2.70 2.04 -2.21
N THR A 53 3.15 1.95 -3.46
CA THR A 53 2.29 2.12 -4.62
C THR A 53 1.32 0.94 -4.71
N THR A 54 0.03 1.19 -4.54
CA THR A 54 -1.02 0.14 -4.66
C THR A 54 -1.57 0.03 -6.09
N THR A 55 -1.48 1.12 -6.86
CA THR A 55 -1.92 1.19 -8.26
C THR A 55 -0.75 1.59 -9.12
N GLN A 56 -0.46 0.81 -10.18
CA GLN A 56 0.63 1.10 -11.11
C GLN A 56 0.49 2.52 -11.67
N THR A 57 1.56 3.32 -11.59
CA THR A 57 1.59 4.66 -12.18
C THR A 57 2.21 4.56 -13.58
N PRO A 58 1.43 4.65 -14.67
CA PRO A 58 1.97 4.48 -16.03
C PRO A 58 2.94 5.61 -16.38
N VAL A 59 3.96 5.29 -17.17
CA VAL A 59 4.87 6.28 -17.76
C VAL A 59 4.30 6.71 -19.11
N PRO A 60 3.92 7.99 -19.31
CA PRO A 60 3.41 8.46 -20.59
C PRO A 60 4.42 8.29 -21.72
N LYS A 61 3.93 7.98 -22.93
CA LYS A 61 4.79 7.99 -24.13
C LYS A 61 5.20 9.44 -24.42
N GLY A 62 6.49 9.73 -24.36
CA GLY A 62 7.07 11.01 -24.77
C GLY A 62 7.31 12.02 -23.64
N ASN A 63 6.59 11.94 -22.52
CA ASN A 63 6.87 12.75 -21.34
C ASN A 63 7.35 11.89 -20.17
N THR A 64 8.54 12.19 -19.65
CA THR A 64 9.17 11.49 -18.52
C THR A 64 9.47 12.43 -17.35
N SER A 65 9.03 13.69 -17.41
CA SER A 65 9.10 14.65 -16.31
C SER A 65 7.76 14.75 -15.57
N ASP A 66 7.81 15.31 -14.36
CA ASP A 66 6.62 15.69 -13.58
C ASP A 66 5.64 14.55 -13.22
N ILE A 67 6.15 13.32 -13.19
CA ILE A 67 5.36 12.14 -12.80
C ILE A 67 5.21 12.14 -11.27
N MET A 68 3.98 12.30 -10.78
CA MET A 68 3.64 12.21 -9.36
C MET A 68 3.17 10.80 -9.01
N LEU A 69 3.80 10.21 -8.00
CA LEU A 69 3.36 8.94 -7.43
C LEU A 69 2.61 9.21 -6.13
N VAL A 70 1.36 8.74 -6.06
CA VAL A 70 0.59 8.74 -4.82
C VAL A 70 0.68 7.35 -4.20
N LEU A 71 1.14 7.28 -2.96
CA LEU A 71 1.35 6.03 -2.24
C LEU A 71 0.31 5.90 -1.13
N SER A 72 -0.09 4.66 -0.88
CA SER A 72 -1.00 4.30 0.23
C SER A 72 -0.19 3.74 1.38
N ARG A 73 -0.72 3.87 2.61
CA ARG A 73 -0.12 3.23 3.79
C ARG A 73 0.01 1.73 3.52
N ALA A 74 1.21 1.19 3.70
CA ALA A 74 1.43 -0.24 3.57
C ALA A 74 0.57 -0.94 4.62
N SER A 75 -0.43 -1.71 4.19
CA SER A 75 -1.22 -2.51 5.10
C SER A 75 -0.26 -3.38 5.90
N ALA A 76 -0.30 -3.26 7.23
CA ALA A 76 0.16 -4.39 8.04
C ALA A 76 -0.70 -5.55 7.54
N SER A 77 -0.08 -6.68 7.17
CA SER A 77 -0.78 -7.91 6.84
C SER A 77 -1.92 -8.04 7.83
N THR A 78 -3.15 -7.82 7.35
CA THR A 78 -4.33 -7.85 8.18
C THR A 78 -4.38 -9.27 8.70
N THR A 79 -3.97 -9.46 9.95
CA THR A 79 -4.47 -10.56 10.77
C THR A 79 -5.96 -10.61 10.45
N ALA A 80 -6.42 -11.76 9.94
CA ALA A 80 -7.76 -11.91 9.40
C ALA A 80 -8.76 -11.11 10.24
N SER A 81 -9.46 -10.16 9.62
CA SER A 81 -10.47 -9.39 10.35
C SER A 81 -11.43 -10.39 10.98
N PRO A 82 -11.54 -10.42 12.32
CA PRO A 82 -12.39 -11.39 12.98
C PRO A 82 -13.79 -11.26 12.40
N THR A 83 -14.29 -12.34 11.80
CA THR A 83 -15.65 -12.42 11.24
C THR A 83 -16.37 -13.51 11.99
N GLY A 84 -17.65 -13.29 12.32
CA GLY A 84 -18.43 -14.20 13.16
C GLY A 84 -18.62 -13.68 14.58
N THR A 85 -18.96 -14.57 15.50
CA THR A 85 -19.26 -14.22 16.90
C THR A 85 -18.01 -14.33 17.75
N TRP A 86 -17.66 -13.24 18.43
CA TRP A 86 -16.42 -13.11 19.20
C TRP A 86 -16.71 -12.71 20.65
N LYS A 87 -15.93 -13.23 21.60
CA LYS A 87 -15.97 -12.81 23.00
C LYS A 87 -15.13 -11.56 23.20
N ALA A 88 -15.76 -10.47 23.63
CA ALA A 88 -15.04 -9.26 23.99
C ALA A 88 -14.60 -9.37 25.46
N GLU A 89 -13.33 -9.74 25.70
CA GLU A 89 -12.80 -9.82 27.06
C GLU A 89 -12.25 -8.48 27.55
N ARG A 90 -11.46 -7.79 26.71
CA ARG A 90 -10.76 -6.54 27.05
C ARG A 90 -10.75 -5.56 25.87
N LEU A 91 -10.86 -4.27 26.18
CA LEU A 91 -10.65 -3.17 25.24
C LEU A 91 -9.60 -2.23 25.85
N GLY A 92 -8.38 -2.27 25.32
CA GLY A 92 -7.21 -1.68 25.98
C GLY A 92 -6.94 -2.38 27.31
N ASP A 93 -6.79 -1.60 28.38
CA ASP A 93 -6.57 -2.12 29.74
C ASP A 93 -7.87 -2.39 30.52
N ALA A 94 -9.03 -2.02 29.96
CA ALA A 94 -10.32 -2.19 30.63
C ALA A 94 -10.99 -3.54 30.24
N PRO A 95 -11.52 -4.30 31.21
CA PRO A 95 -12.37 -5.44 30.90
C PRO A 95 -13.69 -4.96 30.29
N VAL A 96 -14.24 -5.72 29.34
CA VAL A 96 -15.56 -5.47 28.76
C VAL A 96 -16.54 -6.48 29.37
N THR A 97 -17.55 -5.98 30.09
CA THR A 97 -18.55 -6.83 30.74
C THR A 97 -19.95 -6.26 30.57
N GLU A 98 -20.91 -7.12 30.25
CA GLU A 98 -22.34 -6.84 30.28
C GLU A 98 -23.00 -7.85 31.23
N ASN A 99 -23.74 -7.37 32.23
CA ASN A 99 -24.32 -8.22 33.29
C ASN A 99 -23.31 -9.16 33.97
N GLY A 100 -22.08 -8.69 34.19
CA GLY A 100 -21.01 -9.44 34.85
C GLY A 100 -20.36 -10.54 33.98
N LYS A 101 -20.66 -10.62 32.68
CA LYS A 101 -20.05 -11.58 31.75
C LYS A 101 -19.45 -10.85 30.53
N PRO A 102 -18.38 -11.39 29.91
CA PRO A 102 -17.88 -10.87 28.65
C PRO A 102 -18.96 -10.96 27.55
N PRO A 103 -19.32 -9.85 26.89
CA PRO A 103 -20.35 -9.87 25.87
C PRO A 103 -19.88 -10.55 24.58
N MET A 104 -20.85 -11.05 23.81
CA MET A 104 -20.63 -11.59 22.47
C MET A 104 -20.80 -10.48 21.44
N VAL A 105 -19.80 -10.25 20.61
CA VAL A 105 -19.81 -9.26 19.52
C VAL A 105 -19.84 -10.00 18.20
N SER A 106 -20.85 -9.74 17.37
CA SER A 106 -20.90 -10.26 16.01
C SER A 106 -20.27 -9.26 15.05
N ILE A 107 -19.20 -9.68 14.37
CA ILE A 107 -18.51 -8.85 13.37
C ILE A 107 -18.88 -9.38 12.00
N ALA A 108 -19.73 -8.61 11.30
CA ALA A 108 -20.11 -8.93 9.94
C ALA A 108 -18.98 -8.57 8.95
N GLY A 109 -18.61 -9.52 8.09
CA GLY A 109 -17.69 -9.27 6.99
C GLY A 109 -18.35 -8.34 5.97
N ARG A 110 -17.90 -7.09 5.89
CA ARG A 110 -18.42 -6.13 4.91
C ARG A 110 -17.93 -6.51 3.50
N ARG A 111 -18.79 -7.12 2.68
CA ARG A 111 -18.58 -7.20 1.23
C ARG A 111 -18.97 -5.85 0.62
N HIS A 112 -18.00 -5.02 0.28
CA HIS A 112 -18.27 -3.85 -0.56
C HIS A 112 -18.58 -4.32 -1.98
N GLY A 113 -19.85 -4.42 -2.33
CA GLY A 113 -20.30 -4.51 -3.71
C GLY A 113 -20.68 -3.11 -4.19
N ILE A 114 -19.81 -2.47 -4.96
CA ILE A 114 -20.21 -1.33 -5.79
C ILE A 114 -20.95 -1.94 -6.98
N ARG A 115 -22.26 -1.71 -7.05
CA ARG A 115 -23.06 -2.02 -8.23
C ARG A 115 -22.93 -0.81 -9.17
N LEU A 116 -22.31 -1.02 -10.32
CA LEU A 116 -22.38 -0.11 -11.47
C LEU A 116 -23.76 -0.25 -12.12
#